data_AF-A0A352LM46-F1
#
_entry.id   AF-A0A352LM46-F1
#
_cell.length_a   1.000
_cell.length_b   1.000
_cell.length_c   1.000
_cell.angle_alpha   90.00
_cell.angle_beta   90.00
_cell.angle_gamma   90.00
#
_symmetry.space_group_name_H-M   'P 1'
#
loop_
_entity.id
_entity.type
_entity.pdbx_description
1 polymer ?
#
loop_
_entity_poly.entity_id
_entity_poly.type
_entity_poly.pdbx_seq_one_letter_code
_entity_poly.pdbx_strand_id
1 'polypeptide(L)'
;DGKGVLKMQRGIEVGHVFYLGTKYSESMNATYLDENGKPQFMEMGCYGIGVSRLIGAAIEQCHDDKGIIWPASIAPFEVVICPMNLKKSEAVRETVNKLHDELAARGVDVIVDDRDVRAGSMFADWELIGVPHRIVVGDRGLKNGEVEYVSRARMDDKQMIKADEIVEFLCKELAK
;
A
#
# COMPACT_ATOMS: atom_id res chain seq x y z
N ASP A 1 -33.90 21.67 1.95
CA ASP A 1 -34.51 23.00 2.20
C ASP A 1 -34.09 24.06 1.17
N GLY A 2 -33.48 23.68 0.03
CA GLY A 2 -33.06 24.62 -1.01
C GLY A 2 -31.89 25.52 -0.62
N LYS A 3 -31.21 25.27 0.50
CA LYS A 3 -30.11 26.10 0.97
C LYS A 3 -28.77 25.50 0.56
N GLY A 4 -28.01 26.26 -0.23
CA GLY A 4 -26.66 25.89 -0.66
C GLY A 4 -26.36 26.38 -2.08
N VAL A 5 -25.08 26.33 -2.45
CA VAL A 5 -24.62 26.57 -3.83
C VAL A 5 -23.92 25.33 -4.34
N LEU A 6 -24.14 24.98 -5.60
CA LEU A 6 -23.44 23.87 -6.24
C LEU A 6 -21.95 24.23 -6.39
N LYS A 7 -21.08 23.31 -5.98
CA LYS A 7 -19.64 23.38 -6.22
C LYS A 7 -19.24 22.29 -7.20
N MET A 8 -18.33 22.62 -8.11
CA MET A 8 -17.77 21.67 -9.08
C MET A 8 -16.39 21.22 -8.62
N GLN A 9 -16.12 19.92 -8.74
CA GLN A 9 -14.83 19.30 -8.47
C GLN A 9 -14.47 18.34 -9.60
N ARG A 10 -13.18 18.07 -9.75
CA ARG A 10 -12.69 17.03 -10.65
C ARG A 10 -12.69 15.69 -9.91
N GLY A 11 -13.11 14.63 -10.59
CA GLY A 11 -13.16 13.29 -10.04
C GLY A 11 -12.78 12.27 -11.10
N ILE A 12 -12.21 11.15 -10.66
CA ILE A 12 -11.93 9.99 -11.50
C ILE A 12 -12.99 8.95 -11.16
N GLU A 13 -13.76 8.51 -12.15
CA GLU A 13 -14.74 7.44 -11.95
C GLU A 13 -14.01 6.09 -11.83
N VAL A 14 -13.96 5.56 -10.60
CA VAL A 14 -13.34 4.26 -10.29
C VAL A 14 -14.36 3.11 -10.23
N GLY A 15 -15.65 3.43 -10.25
CA GLY A 15 -16.71 2.43 -10.30
C GLY A 15 -18.06 3.05 -10.61
N HIS A 16 -19.00 2.19 -11.03
CA HIS A 16 -20.35 2.56 -11.40
C HIS A 16 -21.32 1.44 -11.03
N VAL A 17 -22.51 1.84 -10.59
CA VAL A 17 -23.61 0.90 -10.30
C VAL A 17 -24.82 1.27 -11.16
N PHE A 18 -25.44 0.27 -11.78
CA PHE A 18 -26.63 0.47 -12.60
C PHE A 18 -27.75 -0.45 -12.15
N TYR A 19 -28.95 0.11 -12.01
CA TYR A 19 -30.19 -0.66 -12.08
C TYR A 19 -30.57 -0.81 -13.55
N LEU A 20 -30.58 -2.04 -14.05
CA LEU A 20 -30.78 -2.36 -15.46
C LEU A 20 -32.23 -2.72 -15.79
N GLY A 21 -33.04 -3.00 -14.77
CA GLY A 21 -34.39 -3.51 -14.92
C GLY A 21 -34.39 -4.83 -15.69
N THR A 22 -35.31 -4.96 -16.64
CA THR A 22 -35.50 -6.17 -17.46
C THR A 22 -34.83 -6.10 -18.84
N LYS A 23 -34.05 -5.04 -19.14
CA LYS A 23 -33.50 -4.78 -20.48
C LYS A 23 -32.79 -5.99 -21.12
N TYR A 24 -31.97 -6.70 -20.34
CA TYR A 24 -31.23 -7.86 -20.83
C TYR A 24 -32.03 -9.15 -20.72
N SER A 25 -32.81 -9.32 -19.65
CA SER A 25 -33.60 -10.52 -19.44
C SER A 25 -34.71 -10.67 -20.49
N GLU A 26 -35.35 -9.57 -20.93
CA GLU A 26 -36.30 -9.57 -22.04
C GLU A 26 -35.64 -9.95 -23.37
N SER A 27 -34.52 -9.30 -23.72
CA SER A 27 -33.86 -9.54 -25.01
C SER A 27 -33.22 -10.93 -25.12
N MET A 28 -32.86 -11.55 -23.99
CA MET A 28 -32.25 -12.89 -23.94
C MET A 28 -33.23 -14.00 -23.51
N ASN A 29 -34.51 -13.66 -23.28
CA ASN A 29 -35.53 -14.57 -22.77
C ASN A 29 -35.15 -15.27 -21.44
N ALA A 30 -34.47 -14.56 -20.54
CA ALA A 30 -34.09 -15.05 -19.22
C ALA A 30 -35.25 -14.85 -18.22
N THR A 31 -35.95 -15.93 -17.89
CA THR A 31 -37.15 -15.92 -17.06
C THR A 31 -37.04 -16.81 -15.82
N TYR A 32 -37.88 -16.55 -14.83
CA TYR A 32 -38.12 -17.39 -13.66
C TYR A 32 -39.63 -17.53 -13.41
N LEU A 33 -40.05 -18.55 -12.64
CA LEU A 33 -41.45 -18.64 -12.19
C LEU A 33 -41.61 -17.87 -10.88
N ASP A 34 -42.58 -16.96 -10.84
CA ASP A 34 -42.95 -16.27 -9.62
C ASP A 34 -43.71 -17.17 -8.63
N GLU A 35 -44.09 -16.61 -7.49
CA GLU A 35 -44.86 -17.30 -6.44
C GLU A 35 -46.22 -17.86 -6.90
N ASN A 36 -46.75 -17.35 -8.03
CA ASN A 36 -47.99 -17.80 -8.63
C ASN A 36 -47.75 -18.79 -9.79
N GLY A 37 -46.49 -19.19 -10.02
CA GLY A 37 -46.10 -20.07 -11.11
C GLY A 37 -46.12 -19.41 -12.49
N LYS A 38 -46.11 -18.07 -12.57
CA LYS A 38 -46.09 -17.35 -13.85
C LYS A 38 -44.67 -16.99 -14.26
N PRO A 39 -44.30 -17.12 -15.55
CA PRO A 39 -43.02 -16.63 -16.04
C PRO A 39 -42.90 -15.13 -15.88
N GLN A 40 -41.83 -14.67 -15.23
CA GLN A 40 -41.42 -13.27 -15.11
C GLN A 40 -40.00 -13.11 -15.63
N PHE A 41 -39.68 -11.94 -16.19
CA PHE A 41 -38.30 -11.59 -16.54
C PHE A 41 -37.50 -11.24 -15.29
N MET A 42 -36.22 -11.60 -15.27
CA MET A 42 -35.35 -11.29 -14.14
C MET A 42 -35.09 -9.77 -14.05
N GLU A 43 -35.26 -9.19 -12.87
CA GLU A 43 -34.81 -7.84 -12.55
C GLU A 43 -33.30 -7.83 -12.34
N MET A 44 -32.59 -6.92 -13.00
CA MET A 44 -31.12 -6.94 -13.03
C MET A 44 -30.50 -5.65 -12.51
N GLY A 45 -29.39 -5.81 -11.81
CA GLY A 45 -28.42 -4.75 -11.52
C GLY A 45 -27.03 -5.17 -11.98
N CYS A 46 -26.16 -4.20 -12.25
CA CYS A 46 -24.74 -4.47 -12.45
C CYS A 46 -23.86 -3.49 -11.66
N TYR A 47 -22.69 -3.98 -11.27
CA TYR A 47 -21.75 -3.29 -10.40
C TYR A 47 -20.35 -3.45 -11.00
N GLY A 48 -19.71 -2.35 -11.34
CA GLY A 48 -18.40 -2.34 -11.96
C GLY A 48 -17.40 -1.51 -11.16
N ILE A 49 -16.20 -2.06 -10.96
CA ILE A 49 -15.04 -1.35 -10.41
C ILE A 49 -13.89 -1.49 -11.39
N GLY A 50 -13.28 -0.36 -11.77
CA GLY A 50 -12.09 -0.35 -12.60
C GLY A 50 -10.86 -0.68 -11.78
N VAL A 51 -10.58 -1.96 -11.54
CA VAL A 51 -9.47 -2.41 -10.66
C VAL A 51 -8.12 -1.79 -11.07
N SER A 52 -7.75 -1.86 -12.36
CA SER A 52 -6.51 -1.24 -12.85
C SER A 52 -6.54 0.29 -12.79
N ARG A 53 -7.72 0.91 -12.93
CA ARG A 53 -7.90 2.36 -12.82
C ARG A 53 -7.75 2.84 -11.37
N LEU A 54 -8.14 2.02 -10.40
CA LEU A 54 -8.04 2.33 -8.98
C LEU A 54 -6.59 2.61 -8.56
N ILE A 55 -5.63 1.82 -9.09
CA ILE A 55 -4.21 2.03 -8.83
C ILE A 55 -3.75 3.41 -9.32
N GLY A 56 -4.08 3.78 -10.56
CA GLY A 56 -3.77 5.10 -11.10
C GLY A 56 -4.44 6.23 -10.33
N ALA A 57 -5.70 6.04 -9.93
CA ALA A 57 -6.43 7.03 -9.13
C ALA A 57 -5.83 7.22 -7.72
N ALA A 58 -5.33 6.14 -7.10
CA ALA A 58 -4.65 6.21 -5.81
C ALA A 58 -3.32 6.99 -5.93
N ILE A 59 -2.52 6.72 -6.96
CA ILE A 59 -1.27 7.46 -7.21
C ILE A 59 -1.56 8.94 -7.50
N GLU A 60 -2.56 9.24 -8.34
CA GLU A 60 -2.93 10.63 -8.67
C GLU A 60 -3.30 11.44 -7.42
N GLN A 61 -3.93 10.80 -6.43
CA GLN A 61 -4.29 11.45 -5.16
C GLN A 61 -3.17 11.45 -4.12
N CYS A 62 -2.24 10.49 -4.19
CA CYS A 62 -1.24 10.26 -3.15
C CYS A 62 0.16 10.08 -3.75
N HIS A 63 0.79 11.21 -4.11
CA HIS A 63 2.17 11.27 -4.57
C HIS A 63 2.83 12.60 -4.16
N ASP A 64 4.14 12.66 -4.29
CA ASP A 64 4.94 13.88 -4.23
C ASP A 64 6.00 13.88 -5.35
N ASP A 65 6.89 14.87 -5.34
CA ASP A 65 7.97 15.00 -6.34
C ASP A 65 8.97 13.82 -6.34
N LYS A 66 8.98 12.99 -5.28
CA LYS A 66 9.88 11.84 -5.14
C LYS A 66 9.22 10.53 -5.56
N GLY A 67 7.89 10.47 -5.65
CA GLY A 67 7.16 9.30 -6.14
C GLY A 67 5.87 9.02 -5.39
N ILE A 68 5.53 7.74 -5.30
CA ILE A 68 4.22 7.28 -4.81
C ILE A 68 4.16 7.32 -3.28
N ILE A 69 3.00 7.68 -2.73
CA ILE A 69 2.66 7.52 -1.31
C ILE A 69 1.45 6.60 -1.23
N TRP A 70 1.67 5.31 -0.99
CA TRP A 70 0.57 4.35 -0.97
C TRP A 70 -0.33 4.50 0.26
N PRO A 71 -1.66 4.36 0.12
CA PRO A 71 -2.49 3.90 1.22
C PRO A 71 -1.98 2.53 1.70
N ALA A 72 -1.88 2.33 3.02
CA ALA A 72 -1.27 1.13 3.60
C ALA A 72 -1.85 -0.19 3.06
N SER A 73 -3.17 -0.24 2.83
CA SER A 73 -3.88 -1.43 2.38
C SER A 73 -3.55 -1.90 0.95
N ILE A 74 -2.89 -1.07 0.14
CA ILE A 74 -2.54 -1.39 -1.26
C ILE A 74 -1.07 -1.14 -1.57
N ALA A 75 -0.24 -0.90 -0.55
CA ALA A 75 1.20 -0.79 -0.72
C ALA A 75 1.78 -2.14 -1.19
N PRO A 76 2.81 -2.14 -2.06
CA PRO A 76 3.41 -3.38 -2.57
C PRO A 76 4.15 -4.18 -1.49
N PHE A 77 4.64 -3.49 -0.46
CA PHE A 77 5.21 -4.01 0.77
C PHE A 77 4.90 -3.00 1.88
N GLU A 78 4.82 -3.43 3.12
CA GLU A 78 4.63 -2.55 4.28
C GLU A 78 5.97 -1.93 4.72
N VAL A 79 7.04 -2.74 4.74
CA VAL A 79 8.37 -2.35 5.22
C VAL A 79 9.46 -2.72 4.22
N VAL A 80 10.42 -1.83 4.00
CA VAL A 80 11.67 -2.12 3.30
C VAL A 80 12.87 -1.96 4.23
N ILE A 81 13.72 -2.98 4.32
CA ILE A 81 15.01 -2.95 5.00
C ILE A 81 16.11 -2.66 3.98
N CYS A 82 16.82 -1.55 4.19
CA CYS A 82 17.90 -1.04 3.35
C CYS A 82 19.26 -1.22 4.06
N PRO A 83 19.97 -2.33 3.85
CA PRO A 83 21.26 -2.57 4.46
C PRO A 83 22.39 -1.77 3.81
N MET A 84 23.27 -1.19 4.65
CA MET A 84 24.52 -0.56 4.22
C MET A 84 25.64 -1.58 4.26
N ASN A 85 26.33 -1.79 3.14
CA ASN A 85 27.47 -2.72 3.03
C ASN A 85 27.14 -4.19 3.41
N LEU A 86 25.95 -4.70 3.06
CA LEU A 86 25.46 -6.04 3.41
C LEU A 86 26.50 -7.18 3.20
N LYS A 87 27.25 -7.13 2.10
CA LYS A 87 28.27 -8.14 1.76
C LYS A 87 29.50 -8.10 2.67
N LYS A 88 29.85 -6.91 3.21
CA LYS A 88 31.10 -6.69 3.95
C LYS A 88 30.91 -6.71 5.46
N SER A 89 29.74 -6.33 5.97
CA SER A 89 29.46 -6.28 7.41
C SER A 89 28.64 -7.49 7.85
N GLU A 90 29.23 -8.34 8.69
CA GLU A 90 28.56 -9.45 9.33
C GLU A 90 27.47 -8.96 10.29
N ALA A 91 27.77 -7.93 11.10
CA ALA A 91 26.81 -7.33 12.03
C ALA A 91 25.56 -6.77 11.32
N VAL A 92 25.73 -6.11 10.16
CA VAL A 92 24.60 -5.65 9.34
C VAL A 92 23.78 -6.84 8.85
N ARG A 93 24.43 -7.88 8.35
CA ARG A 93 23.75 -9.07 7.79
C ARG A 93 22.95 -9.81 8.86
N GLU A 94 23.54 -10.02 10.04
CA GLU A 94 22.85 -10.64 11.18
C GLU A 94 21.64 -9.81 11.62
N THR A 95 21.80 -8.49 11.74
CA THR A 95 20.70 -7.60 12.14
C THR A 95 19.58 -7.60 11.11
N VAL A 96 19.91 -7.54 9.82
CA VAL A 96 18.93 -7.55 8.72
C VAL A 96 18.13 -8.83 8.69
N ASN A 97 18.80 -9.99 8.76
CA ASN A 97 18.13 -11.29 8.78
C ASN A 97 17.22 -11.42 10.00
N LYS A 98 17.71 -11.02 11.18
CA LYS A 98 16.91 -11.04 12.41
C LYS A 98 15.66 -10.16 12.29
N LEU A 99 15.81 -8.90 11.83
CA LEU A 99 14.69 -7.97 11.68
C LEU A 99 13.67 -8.47 10.65
N HIS A 100 14.15 -8.98 9.52
CA HIS A 100 13.30 -9.58 8.50
C HIS A 100 12.47 -10.73 9.10
N ASP A 101 13.12 -11.68 9.76
CA ASP A 101 12.45 -12.87 10.29
C ASP A 101 11.46 -12.52 11.42
N GLU A 102 11.81 -11.56 12.29
CA GLU A 102 10.92 -11.08 13.35
C GLU A 102 9.68 -10.37 12.80
N LEU A 103 9.84 -9.50 11.79
CA LEU A 103 8.73 -8.82 11.12
C LEU A 103 7.84 -9.81 10.35
N ALA A 104 8.45 -10.71 9.58
CA ALA A 104 7.73 -11.74 8.85
C ALA A 104 6.94 -12.68 9.79
N ALA A 105 7.51 -13.03 10.95
CA ALA A 105 6.82 -13.82 11.99
C ALA A 105 5.62 -13.09 12.61
N ARG A 106 5.55 -11.75 12.50
CA ARG A 106 4.38 -10.94 12.88
C ARG A 106 3.37 -10.77 11.74
N GLY A 107 3.64 -11.33 10.56
CA GLY A 107 2.79 -11.22 9.38
C GLY A 107 2.96 -9.91 8.61
N VAL A 108 4.03 -9.16 8.89
CA VAL A 108 4.36 -7.92 8.17
C VAL A 108 4.94 -8.26 6.80
N ASP A 109 4.43 -7.62 5.75
CA ASP A 109 4.99 -7.76 4.40
C ASP A 109 6.27 -6.93 4.27
N VAL A 110 7.42 -7.60 4.43
CA VAL A 110 8.75 -6.99 4.51
C VAL A 110 9.62 -7.42 3.33
N ILE A 111 10.31 -6.45 2.72
CA ILE A 111 11.31 -6.68 1.69
C ILE A 111 12.68 -6.19 2.14
N VAL A 112 13.73 -6.93 1.77
CA VAL A 112 15.13 -6.51 1.95
C VAL A 112 15.68 -6.08 0.60
N ASP A 113 16.30 -4.92 0.53
CA ASP A 113 17.08 -4.54 -0.64
C ASP A 113 18.51 -5.10 -0.54
N ASP A 114 18.72 -6.28 -1.10
CA ASP A 114 20.01 -6.98 -1.10
C ASP A 114 20.89 -6.62 -2.32
N ARG A 115 20.49 -5.63 -3.11
CA ARG A 115 21.22 -5.21 -4.31
C ARG A 115 22.54 -4.53 -3.94
N ASP A 116 23.55 -4.72 -4.78
CA ASP A 116 24.87 -4.10 -4.62
C ASP A 116 24.92 -2.72 -5.30
N VAL A 117 24.10 -1.79 -4.80
CA VAL A 117 23.94 -0.44 -5.33
C VAL A 117 24.34 0.63 -4.30
N ARG A 118 24.60 1.85 -4.76
CA ARG A 118 24.92 2.97 -3.86
C ARG A 118 23.69 3.36 -3.05
N ALA A 119 23.88 3.72 -1.78
CA ALA A 119 22.81 4.11 -0.85
C ALA A 119 21.87 5.19 -1.44
N GLY A 120 22.42 6.22 -2.09
CA GLY A 120 21.61 7.26 -2.71
C GLY A 120 20.66 6.74 -3.81
N SER A 121 21.12 5.81 -4.65
CA SER A 121 20.28 5.19 -5.67
C SER A 121 19.24 4.26 -5.06
N MET A 122 19.64 3.44 -4.07
CA MET A 122 18.71 2.58 -3.33
C MET A 122 17.58 3.38 -2.68
N PHE A 123 17.92 4.48 -2.01
CA PHE A 123 16.92 5.31 -1.33
C PHE A 123 15.98 5.98 -2.32
N ALA A 124 16.49 6.49 -3.44
CA ALA A 124 15.66 7.07 -4.50
C ALA A 124 14.70 6.04 -5.10
N ASP A 125 15.15 4.81 -5.32
CA ASP A 125 14.29 3.73 -5.84
C ASP A 125 13.13 3.44 -4.88
N TRP A 126 13.39 3.28 -3.58
CA TRP A 126 12.33 2.98 -2.60
C TRP A 126 11.41 4.16 -2.31
N GLU A 127 11.90 5.39 -2.45
CA GLU A 127 11.09 6.60 -2.41
C GLU A 127 10.15 6.68 -3.62
N LEU A 128 10.65 6.29 -4.80
CA LEU A 128 9.85 6.22 -6.03
C LEU A 128 8.78 5.13 -5.95
N ILE A 129 9.17 3.93 -5.52
CA ILE A 129 8.27 2.76 -5.35
C ILE A 129 7.21 3.05 -4.27
N GLY A 130 7.57 3.80 -3.23
CA GLY A 130 6.62 4.33 -2.25
C GLY A 130 6.34 3.40 -1.06
N VAL A 131 7.25 2.47 -0.72
CA VAL A 131 7.06 1.58 0.44
C VAL A 131 6.89 2.43 1.72
N PRO A 132 5.82 2.25 2.51
CA PRO A 132 5.45 3.17 3.59
C PRO A 132 6.51 3.34 4.68
N HIS A 133 7.21 2.27 5.04
CA HIS A 133 8.20 2.28 6.12
C HIS A 133 9.56 1.79 5.61
N ARG A 134 10.61 2.58 5.83
CA ARG A 134 11.98 2.22 5.47
C ARG A 134 12.85 2.15 6.71
N ILE A 135 13.59 1.05 6.85
CA ILE A 135 14.59 0.83 7.89
C ILE A 135 15.98 0.80 7.26
N VAL A 136 16.87 1.69 7.67
CA VAL A 136 18.27 1.68 7.23
C VAL A 136 19.13 1.05 8.31
N VAL A 137 19.84 -0.03 7.94
CA VAL A 137 20.72 -0.77 8.85
C VAL A 137 22.16 -0.56 8.39
N GLY A 138 23.01 0.03 9.23
CA GLY A 138 24.41 0.25 8.89
C GLY A 138 25.33 0.32 10.09
N ASP A 139 26.62 0.04 9.87
CA ASP A 139 27.62 -0.08 10.94
C ASP A 139 27.67 1.12 11.90
N ARG A 140 27.43 2.33 11.39
CA ARG A 140 27.43 3.55 12.20
C ARG A 140 26.30 3.56 13.24
N GLY A 141 25.09 3.14 12.84
CA GLY A 141 23.95 3.04 13.76
C GLY A 141 24.13 1.87 14.72
N LEU A 142 24.60 0.73 14.23
CA LEU A 142 24.78 -0.48 15.04
C LEU A 142 25.82 -0.30 16.15
N LYS A 143 26.83 0.57 15.98
CA LYS A 143 27.75 0.95 17.08
C LYS A 143 27.03 1.54 18.30
N ASN A 144 25.87 2.16 18.10
CA ASN A 144 25.02 2.69 19.16
C ASN A 144 23.84 1.76 19.50
N GLY A 145 23.76 0.59 18.86
CA GLY A 145 22.62 -0.32 18.95
C GLY A 145 21.36 0.22 18.27
N GLU A 146 21.50 1.04 17.23
CA GLU A 146 20.39 1.75 16.59
C GLU A 146 20.27 1.49 15.08
N VAL A 147 19.06 1.65 14.56
CA VAL A 147 18.71 1.69 13.14
C VAL A 147 17.96 2.99 12.82
N GLU A 148 18.05 3.46 11.57
CA GLU A 148 17.31 4.66 11.14
C GLU A 148 15.95 4.23 10.57
N TYR A 149 14.86 4.76 11.12
CA TYR A 149 13.51 4.66 10.60
C TYR A 149 13.14 5.91 9.81
N VAL A 150 12.50 5.71 8.66
CA VAL A 150 11.93 6.78 7.83
C VAL A 150 10.54 6.36 7.35
N SER A 151 9.54 7.23 7.55
CA SER A 151 8.23 7.08 6.92
C SER A 151 8.22 7.73 5.53
N ARG A 152 7.67 7.04 4.52
CA ARG A 152 7.54 7.57 3.16
C ARG A 152 6.69 8.84 3.10
N ALA A 153 5.67 8.95 3.94
CA ALA A 153 4.81 10.13 4.02
C ALA A 153 5.45 11.30 4.80
N ARG A 154 6.51 11.05 5.59
CA ARG A 154 7.16 12.02 6.48
C ARG A 154 8.67 11.90 6.43
N MET A 155 9.23 12.13 5.25
CA MET A 155 10.65 11.87 5.00
C MET A 155 11.63 12.78 5.74
N ASP A 156 11.17 13.95 6.20
CA ASP A 156 11.98 14.89 6.98
C ASP A 156 12.06 14.51 8.47
N ASP A 157 11.20 13.60 8.94
CA ASP A 157 11.16 13.10 10.32
C ASP A 157 11.88 11.75 10.42
N LYS A 158 13.20 11.79 10.34
CA LYS A 158 14.05 10.60 10.49
C LYS A 158 14.31 10.31 11.96
N GLN A 159 14.16 9.04 12.35
CA GLN A 159 14.26 8.63 13.75
C GLN A 159 15.32 7.55 13.91
N MET A 160 16.25 7.75 14.86
CA MET A 160 17.15 6.69 15.31
C MET A 160 16.46 5.90 16.40
N ILE A 161 16.22 4.62 16.16
CA ILE A 161 15.47 3.74 17.06
C ILE A 161 16.38 2.58 17.46
N LYS A 162 16.29 2.13 18.72
CA LYS A 162 17.06 0.97 19.17
C LYS A 162 16.67 -0.27 18.36
N ALA A 163 17.67 -1.05 17.96
CA ALA A 163 17.47 -2.18 17.06
C ALA A 163 16.59 -3.29 17.65
N ASP A 164 16.50 -3.39 18.98
CA ASP A 164 15.63 -4.29 19.72
C ASP A 164 14.20 -3.74 19.92
N GLU A 165 13.97 -2.44 19.73
CA GLU A 165 12.66 -1.79 19.86
C GLU A 165 11.95 -1.58 18.51
N ILE A 166 12.69 -1.63 17.39
CA ILE A 166 12.16 -1.23 16.07
C ILE A 166 10.98 -2.09 15.60
N VAL A 167 10.97 -3.39 15.90
CA VAL A 167 9.87 -4.29 15.50
C VAL A 167 8.57 -3.89 16.17
N GLU A 168 8.62 -3.63 17.48
CA GLU A 168 7.45 -3.20 18.26
C GLU A 168 6.98 -1.81 17.85
N PHE A 169 7.93 -0.90 17.55
CA PHE A 169 7.62 0.41 16.99
C PHE A 169 6.89 0.30 15.65
N LEU A 170 7.37 -0.53 14.72
CA LEU A 170 6.73 -0.74 13.41
C LEU A 170 5.34 -1.35 13.54
N CYS A 171 5.16 -2.35 14.40
CA CYS A 171 3.83 -2.94 14.64
C CYS A 171 2.81 -1.89 15.10
N LYS A 172 3.24 -0.90 15.90
CA LYS A 172 2.38 0.21 16.33
C LYS A 172 2.10 1.23 15.22
N GLU A 173 3.05 1.46 14.33
CA GLU A 173 2.83 2.34 13.17
C GLU A 173 1.89 1.69 12.14
N LEU A 174 2.03 0.37 11.91
CA LEU A 174 1.20 -0.39 10.96
C LEU A 174 -0.24 -0.61 11.45
N ALA A 175 -0.47 -0.58 12.77
CA ALA A 175 -1.80 -0.74 13.34
C ALA A 175 -2.66 0.55 13.32
N LYS A 176 -2.11 1.67 12.84
CA LYS A 176 -2.81 2.96 12.74
C LYS A 176 -3.54 3.11 11.42
#